data_AF-A0A7J8ZM20-F1
#
_entry.id   AF-A0A7J8ZM20-F1
#
_cell.length_a   1.000
_cell.length_b   1.000
_cell.length_c   1.000
_cell.angle_alpha   90.00
_cell.angle_beta   90.00
_cell.angle_gamma   90.00
#
_symmetry.space_group_name_H-M   'P 1'
#
loop_
_entity.id
_entity.type
_entity.pdbx_description
1 polymer ?
#
loop_
_entity_poly.entity_id
_entity_poly.type
_entity_poly.pdbx_seq_one_letter_code
_entity_poly.pdbx_strand_id
1 'polypeptide(L)'
;MNMVEAERRLLANALMDISNERFVLLSESCIPLFNFSTVYDYLINSTKSFVESYDLPGPVGRGRYSKMMSPLITLEQWRKGSQWFEVDRFLAIEVITDQTYYPVFWQYCKNDCYGDEHYLPTFVDMNFPTRNAYKTLTYVDWSKGGPHPNRFRREEVTEEFLKKLRTSSQCYYNERIVNVCHLFARKFSPNSLDKLLRFAPIVMNF
;
A
#
# COMPACT_ATOMS: atom_id res chain seq x y z
N MET A 1 3.88 15.86 -3.81
CA MET A 1 2.62 15.82 -4.59
C MET A 1 2.75 15.16 -5.97
N ASN A 2 3.88 15.29 -6.68
CA ASN A 2 4.07 14.64 -7.99
C ASN A 2 3.78 13.12 -7.98
N MET A 3 4.17 12.41 -6.90
CA MET A 3 3.88 10.97 -6.75
C MET A 3 2.37 10.68 -6.69
N VAL A 4 1.62 11.39 -5.85
CA VAL A 4 0.16 11.25 -5.73
C VAL A 4 -0.53 11.53 -7.07
N GLU A 5 -0.08 12.54 -7.80
CA GLU A 5 -0.62 12.83 -9.13
C GLU A 5 -0.36 11.68 -10.12
N ALA A 6 0.84 11.11 -10.12
CA ALA A 6 1.15 9.95 -10.94
C ALA A 6 0.27 8.74 -10.57
N GLU A 7 0.09 8.45 -9.28
CA GLU A 7 -0.78 7.37 -8.79
C GLU A 7 -2.24 7.55 -9.20
N ARG A 8 -2.78 8.77 -9.07
CA ARG A 8 -4.14 9.10 -9.54
C ARG A 8 -4.29 8.92 -11.06
N ARG A 9 -3.28 9.32 -11.84
CA ARG A 9 -3.28 9.12 -13.30
C ARG A 9 -3.20 7.63 -13.68
N LEU A 10 -2.43 6.83 -12.95
CA LEU A 10 -2.39 5.37 -13.12
C LEU A 10 -3.75 4.73 -12.83
N LEU A 11 -4.41 5.12 -11.73
CA LEU A 11 -5.77 4.68 -11.41
C LEU A 11 -6.77 5.07 -12.51
N ALA A 12 -6.76 6.33 -12.93
CA ALA A 12 -7.65 6.82 -13.99
C ALA A 12 -7.47 6.04 -15.29
N ASN A 13 -6.22 5.74 -15.66
CA ASN A 13 -5.93 4.95 -16.85
C ASN A 13 -6.42 3.50 -16.71
N ALA A 14 -6.18 2.87 -15.57
CA ALA A 14 -6.63 1.50 -15.32
C ALA A 14 -8.17 1.38 -15.24
N LEU A 15 -8.86 2.42 -14.78
CA LEU A 15 -10.32 2.48 -14.69
C LEU A 15 -11.04 2.52 -16.04
N MET A 16 -10.33 2.89 -17.12
CA MET A 16 -10.86 2.88 -18.48
C MET A 16 -11.26 1.47 -18.91
N ASP A 17 -10.61 0.43 -18.38
CA ASP A 17 -11.09 -0.93 -18.52
C ASP A 17 -12.20 -1.19 -17.48
N ILE A 18 -13.39 -1.47 -17.98
CA ILE A 18 -14.57 -1.72 -17.15
C ILE A 18 -14.50 -3.05 -16.41
N SER A 19 -13.61 -3.97 -16.82
CA SER A 19 -13.43 -5.28 -16.18
C SER A 19 -12.47 -5.22 -14.98
N ASN A 20 -11.74 -4.12 -14.80
CA ASN A 20 -10.86 -3.93 -13.65
C ASN A 20 -11.67 -3.59 -12.38
N GLU A 21 -11.67 -4.53 -11.43
CA GLU A 21 -12.39 -4.40 -10.15
C GLU A 21 -11.49 -4.07 -8.95
N ARG A 22 -10.20 -4.40 -9.03
CA ARG A 22 -9.22 -4.27 -7.94
C ARG A 22 -7.93 -3.67 -8.49
N PHE A 23 -7.36 -2.69 -7.78
CA PHE A 23 -6.22 -1.90 -8.25
C PHE A 23 -5.09 -1.98 -7.24
N VAL A 24 -3.99 -2.62 -7.62
CA VAL A 24 -2.79 -2.80 -6.77
C VAL A 24 -1.66 -1.93 -7.30
N LEU A 25 -1.07 -1.08 -6.45
CA LEU A 25 0.13 -0.33 -6.80
C LEU A 25 1.38 -1.19 -6.54
N LEU A 26 2.25 -1.34 -7.54
CA LEU A 26 3.51 -2.08 -7.46
C LEU A 26 4.64 -1.32 -8.15
N SER A 27 5.88 -1.70 -7.84
CA SER A 27 7.11 -1.22 -8.48
C SER A 27 7.91 -2.40 -9.02
N GLU A 28 8.90 -2.11 -9.88
CA GLU A 28 9.92 -3.04 -10.38
C GLU A 28 10.72 -3.78 -9.30
N SER A 29 10.59 -3.36 -8.04
CA SER A 29 11.26 -3.95 -6.88
C SER A 29 10.33 -4.75 -5.96
N CYS A 30 9.07 -4.91 -6.36
CA CYS A 30 8.09 -5.76 -5.70
C CYS A 30 8.11 -7.17 -6.30
N ILE A 31 7.77 -8.16 -5.47
CA ILE A 31 7.52 -9.55 -5.92
C ILE A 31 6.17 -10.02 -5.40
N PRO A 32 5.47 -10.92 -6.11
CA PRO A 32 4.35 -11.65 -5.53
C PRO A 32 4.88 -12.65 -4.50
N LEU A 33 4.15 -12.81 -3.40
CA LEU A 33 4.42 -13.82 -2.39
C LEU A 33 3.66 -15.11 -2.64
N PHE A 34 2.60 -15.10 -3.45
CA PHE A 34 1.71 -16.22 -3.75
C PHE A 34 1.47 -16.33 -5.27
N ASN A 35 0.96 -17.48 -5.73
CA ASN A 35 0.57 -17.65 -7.12
C ASN A 35 -0.64 -16.78 -7.49
N PHE A 36 -0.89 -16.62 -8.79
CA PHE A 36 -1.93 -15.74 -9.29
C PHE A 36 -3.32 -16.09 -8.76
N SER A 37 -3.73 -17.37 -8.79
CA SER A 37 -5.05 -17.79 -8.31
C SER A 37 -5.28 -17.41 -6.85
N THR A 38 -4.28 -17.60 -5.99
CA THR A 38 -4.37 -17.21 -4.57
C THR A 38 -4.53 -15.69 -4.43
N VAL A 39 -3.74 -14.90 -5.17
CA VAL A 39 -3.82 -13.43 -5.15
C VAL A 39 -5.17 -12.95 -5.67
N TYR A 40 -5.63 -13.51 -6.80
CA TYR A 40 -6.90 -13.18 -7.41
C TYR A 40 -8.08 -13.47 -6.47
N ASP A 41 -8.14 -14.68 -5.93
CA ASP A 41 -9.21 -15.10 -5.01
C ASP A 41 -9.21 -14.26 -3.73
N TYR A 42 -8.04 -13.87 -3.21
CA TYR A 42 -7.92 -13.01 -2.04
C TYR A 42 -8.48 -11.60 -2.33
N LEU A 43 -8.19 -11.03 -3.49
CA LEU A 43 -8.61 -9.67 -3.81
C LEU A 43 -10.10 -9.61 -4.20
N ILE A 44 -10.55 -10.51 -5.07
CA ILE A 44 -11.93 -10.49 -5.60
C ILE A 44 -12.96 -10.85 -4.52
N ASN A 45 -12.62 -11.74 -3.58
CA ASN A 45 -13.52 -12.09 -2.48
C ASN A 45 -13.43 -11.13 -1.29
N SER A 46 -12.61 -10.08 -1.34
CA SER A 46 -12.50 -9.13 -0.23
C SER A 46 -13.64 -8.11 -0.25
N THR A 47 -14.25 -7.89 0.92
CA THR A 47 -15.27 -6.84 1.11
C THR A 47 -14.66 -5.49 1.47
N LYS A 48 -13.33 -5.41 1.57
CA LYS A 48 -12.57 -4.22 1.98
C LYS A 48 -11.50 -3.89 0.94
N SER A 49 -11.03 -2.65 0.96
CA SER A 49 -9.78 -2.24 0.34
C SER A 49 -8.65 -2.24 1.37
N PHE A 50 -7.40 -2.24 0.90
CA PHE A 50 -6.21 -2.33 1.75
C PHE A 50 -5.33 -1.10 1.63
N VAL A 51 -5.78 -0.02 2.29
CA VAL A 51 -5.01 1.21 2.51
C VAL A 51 -4.56 1.22 3.96
N GLU A 52 -3.24 1.20 4.18
CA GLU A 52 -2.71 1.38 5.54
C GLU A 52 -3.03 2.79 6.02
N SER A 53 -3.60 2.92 7.21
CA SER A 53 -3.97 4.22 7.77
C SER A 53 -3.93 4.17 9.29
N TYR A 54 -3.15 5.06 9.89
CA TYR A 54 -3.02 5.19 11.34
C TYR A 54 -2.60 6.61 11.71
N ASP A 55 -2.89 6.98 12.95
CA ASP A 55 -2.39 8.22 13.55
C ASP A 55 -0.99 8.00 14.13
N LEU A 56 -0.01 8.76 13.65
CA LEU A 56 1.37 8.66 14.12
C LEU A 56 1.83 9.97 14.76
N PRO A 57 2.09 9.98 16.08
CA PRO A 57 2.76 11.11 16.73
C PRO A 57 4.19 11.32 16.21
N GLY A 58 4.69 12.56 16.32
CA GLY A 58 6.09 12.88 16.03
C GLY A 58 6.37 13.43 14.61
N PRO A 59 7.65 13.66 14.28
CA PRO A 59 8.05 14.48 13.13
C PRO A 59 7.70 13.87 11.78
N VAL A 60 7.65 12.54 11.67
CA VAL A 60 7.36 11.82 10.42
C VAL A 60 5.87 11.47 10.24
N GLY A 61 5.02 11.87 11.19
CA GLY A 61 3.57 11.66 11.19
C GLY A 61 2.84 12.99 11.30
N ARG A 62 2.23 13.28 12.45
CA ARG A 62 1.56 14.56 12.76
C ARG A 62 2.44 15.79 12.53
N GLY A 63 3.76 15.68 12.69
CA GLY A 63 4.69 16.79 12.43
C GLY A 63 4.74 17.26 10.98
N ARG A 64 4.26 16.46 10.02
CA ARG A 64 4.17 16.82 8.60
C ARG A 64 2.87 17.54 8.22
N TYR A 65 1.91 17.60 9.13
CA TYR A 65 0.64 18.29 8.91
C TYR A 65 0.84 19.81 8.82
N SER A 66 0.19 20.44 7.85
CA SER A 66 0.15 21.91 7.74
C SER A 66 -1.15 22.45 8.33
N LYS A 67 -1.04 23.40 9.28
CA LYS A 67 -2.21 24.06 9.88
C LYS A 67 -3.11 24.78 8.86
N MET A 68 -2.57 25.12 7.70
CA MET A 68 -3.31 25.75 6.59
C MET A 68 -4.30 24.79 5.89
N MET A 69 -4.23 23.48 6.17
CA MET A 69 -5.21 22.51 5.68
C MET A 69 -6.54 22.57 6.45
N SER A 70 -6.54 23.17 7.64
CA SER A 70 -7.73 23.44 8.44
C SER A 70 -8.59 24.54 7.77
N PRO A 71 -9.93 24.47 7.83
CA PRO A 71 -10.74 23.47 8.55
C PRO A 71 -11.08 22.20 7.75
N LEU A 72 -10.69 22.13 6.47
CA LEU A 72 -11.06 21.01 5.60
C LEU A 72 -10.45 19.67 6.03
N ILE A 73 -9.22 19.71 6.54
CA ILE A 73 -8.55 18.55 7.14
C ILE A 73 -7.97 19.03 8.47
N THR A 74 -8.46 18.49 9.59
CA THR A 74 -7.89 18.81 10.90
C THR A 74 -6.70 17.91 11.23
N LEU A 75 -5.93 18.27 12.26
CA LEU A 75 -4.80 17.45 12.70
C LEU A 75 -5.24 16.06 13.19
N GLU A 76 -6.43 15.96 13.78
CA GLU A 76 -7.00 14.70 14.29
C GLU A 76 -7.41 13.75 13.16
N GLN A 77 -7.74 14.32 12.00
CA GLN A 77 -8.06 13.58 10.77
C GLN A 77 -6.82 13.20 9.96
N TRP A 78 -5.67 13.83 10.23
CA TRP A 78 -4.42 13.52 9.54
C TRP A 78 -4.00 12.06 9.82
N ARG A 79 -3.71 11.33 8.75
CA ARG A 79 -3.26 9.94 8.83
C ARG A 79 -1.95 9.73 8.10
N LYS A 80 -1.21 8.73 8.55
CA LYS A 80 -0.05 8.16 7.87
C LYS A 80 -0.38 6.75 7.39
N GLY A 81 0.26 6.34 6.31
CA GLY A 81 0.27 4.96 5.84
C GLY A 81 1.36 4.69 4.82
N SER A 82 1.44 3.44 4.39
CA SER A 82 2.21 2.99 3.24
C SER A 82 1.69 3.62 1.94
N GLN A 83 2.62 4.04 1.08
CA GLN A 83 2.34 4.36 -0.33
C GLN A 83 1.74 3.18 -1.10
N TRP A 84 2.10 1.95 -0.74
CA TRP A 84 1.65 0.74 -1.45
C TRP A 84 0.26 0.37 -0.98
N PHE A 85 -0.73 0.59 -1.84
CA PHE A 85 -2.12 0.31 -1.56
C PHE A 85 -2.71 -0.74 -2.50
N GLU A 86 -3.84 -1.28 -2.06
CA GLU A 86 -4.83 -1.89 -2.94
C GLU A 86 -6.18 -1.22 -2.68
N VAL A 87 -6.91 -0.89 -3.74
CA VAL A 87 -8.27 -0.34 -3.66
C VAL A 87 -9.21 -1.03 -4.64
N ASP A 88 -10.47 -1.17 -4.24
CA ASP A 88 -11.54 -1.60 -5.13
C ASP A 88 -11.92 -0.49 -6.13
N ARG A 89 -12.69 -0.86 -7.16
CA ARG A 89 -13.14 0.07 -8.21
C ARG A 89 -13.88 1.28 -7.67
N PHE A 90 -14.72 1.10 -6.65
CA PHE A 90 -15.46 2.19 -6.03
C PHE A 90 -14.48 3.22 -5.44
N LEU A 91 -13.54 2.80 -4.59
CA LEU A 91 -12.56 3.69 -3.99
C LEU A 91 -11.59 4.27 -5.02
N ALA A 92 -11.22 3.52 -6.05
CA ALA A 92 -10.41 4.05 -7.14
C ALA A 92 -11.09 5.24 -7.85
N ILE A 93 -12.41 5.15 -8.10
CA ILE A 93 -13.21 6.25 -8.67
C ILE A 93 -13.20 7.45 -7.71
N GLU A 94 -13.56 7.23 -6.44
CA GLU A 94 -13.60 8.30 -5.43
C GLU A 94 -12.26 9.04 -5.31
N VAL A 95 -11.15 8.30 -5.38
CA VAL A 95 -9.80 8.87 -5.34
C VAL A 95 -9.53 9.75 -6.57
N ILE A 96 -9.88 9.32 -7.78
CA ILE A 96 -9.59 10.13 -8.98
C ILE A 96 -10.55 11.32 -9.13
N THR A 97 -11.77 11.23 -8.58
CA THR A 97 -12.77 12.30 -8.62
C THR A 97 -12.72 13.22 -7.41
N ASP A 98 -11.85 12.99 -6.43
CA ASP A 98 -11.68 13.87 -5.28
C ASP A 98 -11.22 15.27 -5.73
N GLN A 99 -12.13 16.24 -5.61
CA GLN A 99 -11.94 17.66 -5.87
C GLN A 99 -11.89 18.50 -4.59
N THR A 100 -12.00 17.87 -3.42
CA THR A 100 -12.08 18.57 -2.13
C THR A 100 -10.75 18.50 -1.40
N TYR A 101 -10.22 17.30 -1.18
CA TYR A 101 -9.05 17.10 -0.33
C TYR A 101 -7.75 17.09 -1.14
N TYR A 102 -7.76 16.53 -2.34
CA TYR A 102 -6.59 16.54 -3.21
C TYR A 102 -6.07 17.94 -3.52
N PRO A 103 -6.89 18.96 -3.85
CA PRO A 103 -6.39 20.32 -4.02
C PRO A 103 -5.78 20.92 -2.74
N VAL A 104 -6.33 20.59 -1.56
CA VAL A 104 -5.77 21.01 -0.26
C VAL A 104 -4.38 20.42 -0.05
N PHE A 105 -4.21 19.12 -0.30
CA PHE A 105 -2.89 18.48 -0.30
C PHE A 105 -1.98 19.11 -1.36
N TRP A 106 -2.47 19.32 -2.58
CA TRP A 106 -1.70 19.94 -3.65
C TRP A 106 -1.13 21.31 -3.25
N GLN A 107 -1.96 22.13 -2.59
CA GLN A 107 -1.62 23.48 -2.18
C GLN A 107 -0.73 23.52 -0.94
N TYR A 108 -1.00 22.72 0.09
CA TYR A 108 -0.37 22.87 1.41
C TYR A 108 0.58 21.74 1.81
N CYS A 109 0.58 20.61 1.10
CA CYS A 109 1.55 19.53 1.29
C CYS A 109 2.84 19.84 0.52
N LYS A 110 3.70 20.67 1.12
CA LYS A 110 4.97 21.14 0.56
C LYS A 110 6.16 20.69 1.43
N ASN A 111 7.36 20.71 0.85
CA ASN A 111 8.63 20.36 1.52
C ASN A 111 8.59 18.96 2.14
N ASP A 112 8.51 18.85 3.46
CA ASP A 112 8.57 17.59 4.23
C ASP A 112 7.22 16.85 4.31
N CYS A 113 6.20 17.33 3.60
CA CYS A 113 4.92 16.65 3.50
C CYS A 113 4.96 15.59 2.36
N TYR A 114 5.06 14.32 2.73
CA TYR A 114 5.07 13.18 1.79
C TYR A 114 3.63 12.76 1.48
N GLY A 115 3.02 13.42 0.49
CA GLY A 115 1.61 13.21 0.14
C GLY A 115 1.27 11.76 -0.20
N ASP A 116 2.19 11.00 -0.79
CA ASP A 116 2.05 9.57 -1.10
C ASP A 116 1.96 8.68 0.16
N GLU A 117 2.40 9.16 1.33
CA GLU A 117 2.24 8.48 2.62
C GLU A 117 1.08 9.03 3.48
N HIS A 118 0.39 10.08 3.02
CA HIS A 118 -0.56 10.85 3.85
C HIS A 118 -1.90 11.15 3.18
N TYR A 119 -1.93 11.42 1.87
CA TYR A 119 -3.14 11.78 1.13
C TYR A 119 -4.18 10.66 1.16
N LEU A 120 -3.84 9.51 0.59
CA LEU A 120 -4.78 8.39 0.48
C LEU A 120 -5.20 7.84 1.86
N PRO A 121 -4.29 7.64 2.83
CA PRO A 121 -4.67 7.25 4.19
C PRO A 121 -5.65 8.21 4.87
N THR A 122 -5.43 9.52 4.71
CA THR A 122 -6.30 10.57 5.29
C THR A 122 -7.65 10.60 4.60
N PHE A 123 -7.66 10.62 3.27
CA PHE A 123 -8.87 10.66 2.46
C PHE A 123 -9.78 9.45 2.74
N VAL A 124 -9.22 8.24 2.77
CA VAL A 124 -9.98 7.01 2.98
C VAL A 124 -10.49 6.89 4.43
N ASP A 125 -9.70 7.26 5.44
CA ASP A 125 -10.16 7.22 6.83
C ASP A 125 -11.31 8.21 7.10
N MET A 126 -11.23 9.40 6.52
CA MET A 126 -12.26 10.43 6.71
C MET A 126 -13.59 10.07 6.03
N ASN A 127 -13.54 9.53 4.81
CA ASN A 127 -14.74 9.38 3.97
C ASN A 127 -15.27 7.95 3.91
N PHE A 128 -14.41 6.93 4.07
CA PHE A 128 -14.76 5.52 3.83
C PHE A 128 -14.22 4.54 4.90
N PRO A 129 -14.35 4.85 6.21
CA PRO A 129 -13.76 4.04 7.27
C PRO A 129 -14.26 2.59 7.28
N THR A 130 -15.53 2.36 6.88
CA THR A 130 -16.13 1.03 6.84
C THR A 130 -15.71 0.19 5.63
N ARG A 131 -15.07 0.78 4.61
CA ARG A 131 -14.58 0.07 3.41
C ARG A 131 -13.10 -0.27 3.48
N ASN A 132 -12.36 0.23 4.47
CA ASN A 132 -10.93 0.03 4.59
C ASN A 132 -10.57 -1.06 5.61
N ALA A 133 -9.52 -1.82 5.32
CA ALA A 133 -8.94 -2.82 6.22
C ALA A 133 -7.82 -2.24 7.10
N TYR A 134 -7.43 -0.98 6.91
CA TYR A 134 -6.41 -0.28 7.70
C TYR A 134 -5.01 -0.92 7.67
N LYS A 135 -4.72 -1.72 6.64
CA LYS A 135 -3.41 -2.35 6.41
C LYS A 135 -3.07 -2.32 4.92
N THR A 136 -1.79 -2.46 4.60
CA THR A 136 -1.31 -2.73 3.23
C THR A 136 -1.19 -4.23 2.98
N LEU A 137 -1.24 -4.63 1.71
CA LEU A 137 -0.91 -5.99 1.26
C LEU A 137 0.55 -6.16 0.84
N THR A 138 1.38 -5.12 0.98
CA THR A 138 2.80 -5.16 0.59
C THR A 138 3.69 -5.17 1.82
N TYR A 139 4.38 -6.29 2.06
CA TYR A 139 5.38 -6.39 3.12
C TYR A 139 6.59 -5.50 2.82
N VAL A 140 7.03 -4.79 3.85
CA VAL A 140 8.20 -3.92 3.81
C VAL A 140 9.03 -4.14 5.08
N ASP A 141 10.35 -4.28 4.93
CA ASP A 141 11.25 -4.42 6.08
C ASP A 141 11.87 -3.07 6.49
N TRP A 142 11.45 -2.57 7.64
CA TRP A 142 11.95 -1.34 8.26
C TRP A 142 12.96 -1.58 9.38
N SER A 143 13.41 -2.82 9.60
CA SER A 143 14.28 -3.19 10.73
C SER A 143 15.60 -2.42 10.80
N LYS A 144 16.11 -1.95 9.66
CA LYS A 144 17.36 -1.17 9.57
C LYS A 144 17.16 0.33 9.82
N GLY A 145 15.92 0.80 9.95
CA GLY A 145 15.59 2.21 10.12
C GLY A 145 15.94 3.07 8.89
N GLY A 146 15.88 4.39 9.08
CA GLY A 146 16.18 5.38 8.03
C GLY A 146 14.96 5.78 7.18
N PRO A 147 15.18 6.61 6.14
CA PRO A 147 14.10 7.15 5.30
C PRO A 147 13.56 6.16 4.26
N HIS A 148 14.24 5.02 4.08
CA HIS A 148 13.88 4.01 3.10
C HIS A 148 13.95 2.62 3.72
N PRO A 149 13.06 1.69 3.31
CA PRO A 149 13.09 0.35 3.83
C PRO A 149 14.33 -0.42 3.35
N ASN A 150 14.64 -1.50 4.06
CA ASN A 150 15.71 -2.42 3.71
C ASN A 150 15.51 -2.96 2.29
N ARG A 151 16.64 -3.19 1.61
CA ARG A 151 16.68 -3.82 0.30
C ARG A 151 17.32 -5.20 0.42
N PHE A 152 16.53 -6.24 0.18
CA PHE A 152 16.99 -7.63 0.17
C PHE A 152 17.89 -7.88 -1.03
N ARG A 153 19.11 -8.34 -0.75
CA ARG A 153 20.09 -8.74 -1.75
C ARG A 153 19.94 -10.22 -2.11
N ARG A 154 20.63 -10.63 -3.19
CA ARG A 154 20.65 -12.02 -3.66
C ARG A 154 20.91 -13.01 -2.52
N GLU A 155 21.84 -12.71 -1.62
CA GLU A 155 22.25 -13.61 -0.54
C GLU A 155 21.12 -13.84 0.48
N GLU A 156 20.32 -12.80 0.74
CA GLU A 156 19.19 -12.80 1.68
C GLU A 156 17.95 -13.52 1.11
N VAL A 157 17.84 -13.66 -0.22
CA VAL A 157 16.76 -14.43 -0.83
C VAL A 157 17.06 -15.93 -0.69
N THR A 158 16.40 -16.57 0.27
CA THR A 158 16.41 -18.02 0.49
C THR A 158 15.00 -18.58 0.46
N GLU A 159 14.84 -19.88 0.22
CA GLU A 159 13.54 -20.54 0.30
C GLU A 159 12.88 -20.35 1.67
N GLU A 160 13.64 -20.52 2.75
CA GLU A 160 13.17 -20.32 4.13
C GLU A 160 12.67 -18.88 4.36
N PHE A 161 13.43 -17.89 3.88
CA PHE A 161 13.03 -16.49 3.97
C PHE A 161 11.71 -16.23 3.23
N LEU A 162 11.57 -16.72 1.99
CA LEU A 162 10.34 -16.57 1.21
C LEU A 162 9.15 -17.29 1.85
N LYS A 163 9.36 -18.48 2.44
CA LYS A 163 8.34 -19.20 3.22
C LYS A 163 7.91 -18.40 4.45
N LYS A 164 8.87 -17.80 5.17
CA LYS A 164 8.60 -16.96 6.34
C LYS A 164 7.73 -15.76 6.00
N LEU A 165 8.00 -15.06 4.89
CA LEU A 165 7.19 -13.91 4.46
C LEU A 165 5.70 -14.24 4.26
N ARG A 166 5.36 -15.51 4.02
CA ARG A 166 3.98 -15.97 3.75
C ARG A 166 3.18 -16.33 5.01
N THR A 167 3.85 -16.57 6.14
CA THR A 167 3.21 -17.14 7.35
C THR A 167 3.60 -16.44 8.64
N SER A 168 4.44 -15.40 8.60
CA SER A 168 5.03 -14.79 9.80
C SER A 168 4.09 -13.96 10.67
N SER A 169 2.85 -13.71 10.25
CA SER A 169 1.94 -12.81 10.96
C SER A 169 0.47 -13.23 10.80
N GLN A 170 -0.31 -12.96 11.83
CA GLN A 170 -1.77 -13.04 11.79
C GLN A 170 -2.38 -11.64 11.61
N CYS A 171 -3.48 -11.56 10.89
CA CYS A 171 -4.21 -10.32 10.68
C CYS A 171 -5.66 -10.62 10.33
N TYR A 172 -6.47 -9.56 10.27
CA TYR A 172 -7.85 -9.66 9.86
C TYR A 172 -8.00 -9.60 8.33
N TYR A 173 -8.87 -10.45 7.82
CA TYR A 173 -9.37 -10.47 6.45
C TYR A 173 -10.87 -10.78 6.50
N ASN A 174 -11.71 -9.86 5.99
CA ASN A 174 -13.17 -9.94 6.10
C ASN A 174 -13.63 -10.34 7.52
N GLU A 175 -13.08 -9.67 8.54
CA GLU A 175 -13.39 -9.88 9.97
C GLU A 175 -12.96 -11.25 10.55
N ARG A 176 -12.22 -12.06 9.78
CA ARG A 176 -11.65 -13.33 10.22
C ARG A 176 -10.14 -13.24 10.39
N ILE A 177 -9.61 -13.95 11.37
CA ILE A 177 -8.16 -14.06 11.55
C ILE A 177 -7.62 -15.04 10.51
N VAL A 178 -6.63 -14.58 9.74
CA VAL A 178 -5.92 -15.36 8.72
C VAL A 178 -4.40 -15.22 8.90
N ASN A 179 -3.64 -16.16 8.34
CA ASN A 179 -2.17 -16.13 8.36
C ASN A 179 -1.57 -15.44 7.11
N VAL A 180 -2.41 -15.01 6.17
CA VAL A 180 -1.99 -14.35 4.92
C VAL A 180 -2.25 -12.85 5.04
N CYS A 181 -1.21 -12.10 5.39
CA CYS A 181 -1.32 -10.67 5.65
C CYS A 181 -0.83 -9.79 4.51
N HIS A 182 0.13 -10.27 3.75
CA HIS A 182 0.71 -9.59 2.61
C HIS A 182 0.64 -10.52 1.41
N LEU A 183 0.28 -9.98 0.25
CA LEU A 183 0.32 -10.69 -1.03
C LEU A 183 1.59 -10.38 -1.81
N PHE A 184 2.27 -9.28 -1.48
CA PHE A 184 3.47 -8.80 -2.14
C PHE A 184 4.54 -8.46 -1.12
N ALA A 185 5.79 -8.38 -1.56
CA ALA A 185 6.90 -7.93 -0.72
C ALA A 185 7.87 -7.03 -1.51
N ARG A 186 8.52 -6.12 -0.78
CA ARG A 186 9.59 -5.24 -1.27
C ARG A 186 10.59 -4.92 -0.15
N LYS A 187 11.82 -4.47 -0.41
CA LYS A 187 12.40 -4.11 -1.72
C LYS A 187 13.45 -5.13 -2.15
N PHE A 188 13.29 -5.72 -3.32
CA PHE A 188 14.26 -6.68 -3.85
C PHE A 188 15.25 -5.98 -4.80
N SER A 189 16.52 -6.37 -4.76
CA SER A 189 17.53 -5.89 -5.71
C SER A 189 17.44 -6.65 -7.04
N PRO A 190 17.81 -6.02 -8.18
CA PRO A 190 17.79 -6.71 -9.47
C PRO A 190 18.62 -8.00 -9.53
N ASN A 191 19.74 -8.06 -8.79
CA ASN A 191 20.59 -9.25 -8.73
C ASN A 191 19.97 -10.43 -7.95
N SER A 192 18.78 -10.26 -7.34
CA SER A 192 18.05 -11.34 -6.68
C SER A 192 17.16 -12.15 -7.64
N LEU A 193 16.95 -11.68 -8.87
CA LEU A 193 16.03 -12.29 -9.86
C LEU A 193 16.28 -13.78 -10.07
N ASP A 194 17.54 -14.18 -10.27
CA ASP A 194 17.95 -15.58 -10.45
C ASP A 194 17.45 -16.49 -9.30
N LYS A 195 17.64 -16.06 -8.05
CA LYS A 195 17.15 -16.82 -6.90
C LYS A 195 15.64 -16.81 -6.77
N LEU A 196 14.99 -15.68 -7.06
CA LEU A 196 13.53 -15.56 -7.04
C LEU A 196 12.90 -16.53 -8.04
N LEU A 197 13.40 -16.59 -9.27
CA LEU A 197 12.93 -17.53 -10.30
C LEU A 197 13.21 -18.98 -9.92
N ARG A 198 14.38 -19.26 -9.32
CA ARG A 198 14.72 -20.61 -8.85
C ARG A 198 13.79 -21.11 -7.76
N PHE A 199 13.38 -20.25 -6.83
CA PHE A 199 12.51 -20.65 -5.71
C PHE A 199 11.02 -20.52 -5.99
N ALA A 200 10.61 -19.80 -7.04
CA ALA A 200 9.21 -19.57 -7.36
C ALA A 200 8.38 -20.88 -7.46
N PRO A 201 8.80 -21.93 -8.20
CA PRO A 201 8.05 -23.19 -8.25
C PRO A 201 7.90 -23.86 -6.87
N ILE A 202 8.93 -23.75 -6.02
CA ILE A 202 8.96 -24.37 -4.70
C ILE A 202 8.01 -23.67 -3.72
N VAL A 203 7.95 -22.33 -3.75
CA VAL A 203 7.13 -21.58 -2.78
C VAL A 203 5.74 -21.27 -3.32
N MET A 204 5.53 -21.22 -4.63
CA MET A 204 4.24 -20.91 -5.26
C MET A 204 3.45 -22.13 -5.74
N ASN A 205 4.06 -23.32 -5.69
CA ASN A 205 3.44 -24.62 -6.01
C ASN A 205 2.84 -24.68 -7.42
N PHE A 206 3.60 -24.28 -8.44
CA PHE A 206 3.25 -24.45 -9.85
C PHE A 206 4.32 -25.28 -10.58
#